data_AF-A0A3D9RV21-F1
#
_entry.id   AF-A0A3D9RV21-F1
#
_cell.length_a   1.000
_cell.length_b   1.000
_cell.length_c   1.000
_cell.angle_alpha   90.00
_cell.angle_beta   90.00
_cell.angle_gamma   90.00
#
_symmetry.space_group_name_H-M   'P 1'
#
loop_
_entity.id
_entity.type
_entity.pdbx_description
1 polymer ?
#
loop_
_entity_poly.entity_id
_entity_poly.type
_entity_poly.pdbx_seq_one_letter_code
_entity_poly.pdbx_strand_id
1 'polypeptide(L)' 'MTKVKGTADKNLSNVVEDLDKNPVNSHHAQQLQQDTNDRRHQDDINHDQPSDLFHSRS' A
#
# COMPACT_ATOMS: atom_id res chain seq x y z
N MET A 1 4.43 6.05 31.63
CA MET A 1 4.23 5.38 30.32
C MET A 1 5.60 5.15 29.71
N THR A 2 6.07 3.91 29.75
CA THR A 2 7.39 3.51 29.27
C THR A 2 7.44 3.65 27.75
N LYS A 3 8.41 4.41 27.22
CA LYS A 3 8.73 4.47 25.80
C LYS A 3 9.21 3.10 25.34
N VAL A 4 8.33 2.31 24.73
CA VAL A 4 8.74 1.13 23.96
C VAL A 4 9.34 1.65 22.66
N LYS A 5 10.66 1.77 22.65
CA LYS A 5 11.43 2.09 21.45
C LYS A 5 11.64 0.79 20.69
N GLY A 6 10.92 0.62 19.59
CA GLY A 6 11.18 -0.45 18.62
C GLY A 6 9.91 -1.16 18.17
N THR A 7 9.53 -0.91 16.92
CA THR A 7 8.40 -1.48 16.18
C THR A 7 7.03 -1.13 16.75
N ALA A 8 6.31 -0.23 16.08
CA ALA A 8 4.85 -0.20 16.18
C ALA A 8 4.32 -1.63 16.01
N ASP A 9 3.31 -2.01 16.79
CA ASP A 9 2.66 -3.32 16.63
C ASP A 9 2.32 -3.49 15.14
N LYS A 10 2.79 -4.58 14.52
CA LYS A 10 2.55 -4.86 13.11
C LYS A 10 1.04 -4.88 12.80
N ASN A 11 0.23 -5.26 13.77
CA ASN A 11 -1.23 -5.26 13.66
C ASN A 11 -1.85 -3.86 13.75
N LEU A 12 -1.10 -2.87 14.25
CA LEU A 12 -1.53 -1.47 14.37
C LEU A 12 -0.88 -0.54 13.33
N SER A 13 -0.02 -1.06 12.45
CA SER A 13 0.70 -0.23 11.47
C SER A 13 -0.27 0.45 10.49
N ASN A 14 -1.30 -0.27 10.03
CA ASN A 14 -2.35 0.29 9.16
C ASN A 14 -3.14 1.41 9.86
N VAL A 15 -3.37 1.27 11.16
CA VAL A 15 -4.12 2.26 11.95
C VAL A 15 -3.34 3.56 12.08
N VAL A 16 -2.02 3.48 12.27
CA VAL A 16 -1.16 4.67 12.32
C VAL A 16 -1.13 5.37 10.95
N GLU A 17 -0.97 4.62 9.86
CA GLU A 17 -1.00 5.18 8.51
C GLU A 17 -2.33 5.86 8.16
N ASP A 18 -3.45 5.31 8.64
CA ASP A 18 -4.77 5.90 8.43
C ASP A 18 -4.99 7.17 9.26
N LEU A 19 -4.43 7.23 10.48
CA LEU A 19 -4.49 8.42 11.34
C LEU A 19 -3.61 9.57 10.85
N ASP A 20 -2.52 9.28 10.13
CA ASP A 20 -1.63 10.30 9.56
C ASP A 20 -2.17 10.92 8.25
N LYS A 21 -3.27 10.42 7.70
CA LYS A 21 -3.87 10.96 6.46
C LYS A 21 -4.57 12.29 6.74
N ASN A 22 -4.16 13.32 6.00
CA ASN A 22 -4.89 14.59 5.98
C ASN A 22 -6.27 14.38 5.37
N PRO A 23 -7.35 14.88 6.00
CA PRO A 23 -8.69 14.78 5.44
C PRO A 23 -8.78 15.59 4.14
N VAL A 24 -9.34 14.97 3.11
CA VAL A 24 -9.52 15.57 1.79
C VAL A 24 -11.00 15.55 1.40
N ASN A 25 -11.37 16.32 0.37
CA ASN A 25 -12.75 16.31 -0.11
C ASN A 25 -13.13 14.93 -0.69
N SER A 26 -14.43 14.68 -0.79
CA SER A 26 -14.99 13.37 -1.21
C SER A 26 -14.52 12.94 -2.61
N HIS A 27 -14.40 13.87 -3.54
CA HIS A 27 -13.96 13.58 -4.91
C HIS A 27 -12.49 13.13 -4.94
N HIS A 28 -11.61 13.83 -4.22
CA HIS A 28 -10.21 13.46 -4.14
C HIS A 28 -9.99 12.14 -3.40
N ALA A 29 -10.78 11.88 -2.34
CA ALA A 29 -10.77 10.59 -1.67
C ALA A 29 -11.15 9.44 -2.63
N GLN A 30 -12.13 9.65 -3.51
CA GLN A 30 -12.50 8.66 -4.54
C GLN A 30 -11.37 8.42 -5.55
N GLN A 31 -10.67 9.47 -5.99
CA GLN A 31 -9.51 9.33 -6.88
C GLN A 31 -8.40 8.50 -6.22
N LEU A 32 -8.03 8.83 -4.99
CA LEU A 32 -7.00 8.08 -4.24
C LEU A 32 -7.38 6.60 -4.04
N GLN A 33 -8.68 6.33 -3.85
CA GLN A 33 -9.18 4.97 -3.70
C GLN A 33 -9.12 4.19 -5.02
N GLN A 34 -9.47 4.83 -6.14
CA GLN A 34 -9.32 4.24 -7.48
C GLN A 34 -7.85 3.90 -7.74
N ASP A 35 -6.93 4.85 -7.55
CA ASP A 35 -5.49 4.64 -7.73
C ASP A 35 -4.96 3.48 -6.88
N THR A 36 -5.45 3.36 -5.65
CA THR A 36 -5.04 2.28 -4.74
C THR A 36 -5.56 0.93 -5.19
N ASN A 37 -6.80 0.87 -5.68
CA ASN A 37 -7.40 -0.37 -6.19
C ASN A 37 -6.72 -0.82 -7.48
N ASP A 38 -6.43 0.11 -8.38
CA ASP A 38 -5.73 -0.17 -9.63
C ASP A 38 -4.33 -0.75 -9.36
N ARG A 39 -3.62 -0.21 -8.36
CA ARG A 39 -2.32 -0.74 -7.93
C ARG A 39 -2.44 -2.17 -7.40
N ARG A 40 -3.38 -2.44 -6.49
CA ARG A 40 -3.59 -3.80 -5.96
C ARG A 40 -3.92 -4.79 -7.08
N HIS A 41 -4.77 -4.39 -8.02
CA HIS A 41 -5.12 -5.23 -9.16
C HIS A 41 -3.92 -5.55 -10.05
N GLN A 42 -3.04 -4.58 -10.30
CA GLN A 42 -1.79 -4.83 -11.03
C GLN A 42 -0.84 -5.72 -10.23
N ASP A 43 -0.73 -5.52 -8.92
CA ASP A 43 0.10 -6.35 -8.06
C ASP A 43 -0.41 -7.80 -8.04
N ASP A 44 -1.72 -8.02 -7.98
CA ASP A 44 -2.36 -9.33 -8.07
C ASP A 44 -2.07 -10.00 -9.44
N ILE A 45 -2.21 -9.25 -10.54
CA ILE A 45 -1.84 -9.73 -11.89
C ILE A 45 -0.37 -10.12 -11.94
N ASN A 46 0.53 -9.28 -11.41
CA ASN A 46 1.97 -9.54 -11.42
C ASN A 46 2.36 -10.73 -10.52
N HIS A 47 1.63 -10.92 -9.42
CA HIS A 47 1.80 -12.06 -8.53
C HIS A 47 1.38 -13.37 -9.21
N ASP A 48 0.23 -13.38 -9.89
CA ASP A 48 -0.34 -14.56 -10.53
C ASP A 48 0.30 -14.87 -11.89
N GLN A 49 0.75 -13.83 -12.59
CA GLN A 49 1.47 -13.90 -13.86
C GLN A 49 2.79 -13.13 -13.74
N PRO A 50 3.78 -13.67 -13.01
CA PRO A 50 5.09 -13.06 -12.95
C PRO A 50 5.65 -13.03 -14.36
N SER A 51 5.68 -11.84 -14.99
CA SER A 51 6.28 -11.69 -16.32
C SER A 51 7.70 -12.22 -16.24
N ASP A 52 7.97 -13.28 -16.99
CA ASP A 52 9.19 -14.07 -16.90
C ASP A 52 10.44 -13.17 -16.82
N LEU A 53 11.20 -13.28 -15.72
CA LEU A 53 12.51 -12.66 -15.53
C LEU A 53 13.58 -13.21 -16.50
N PHE A 54 13.20 -13.90 -17.57
CA PHE A 54 14.08 -14.38 -18.63
C PHE A 54 14.29 -13.31 -19.71
N HIS A 55 14.64 -12.09 -19.31
CA HIS A 55 15.42 -11.22 -20.18
C HIS A 55 16.87 -11.69 -20.09
N SER A 56 17.21 -12.79 -20.77
CA SER A 56 18.61 -13.14 -21.00
C SER A 56 19.25 -11.98 -21.74
N ARG A 57 20.09 -11.22 -21.06
CA ARG A 57 20.90 -10.14 -21.65
C ARG A 57 21.73 -10.77 -22.78
N SER A 58 21.35 -10.51 -24.03
CA SER A 58 22.19 -10.78 -25.20
C SER A 58 23.27 -9.72 -25.33
#